data_AF-A0A503AGR4-F1
#
_entry.id   AF-A0A503AGR4-F1
#
_cell.length_a   1.000
_cell.length_b   1.000
_cell.length_c   1.000
_cell.angle_alpha   90.00
_cell.angle_beta   90.00
_cell.angle_gamma   90.00
#
_symmetry.space_group_name_H-M   'P 1'
#
loop_
_entity.id
_entity.type
_entity.pdbx_description
1 polymer ?
#
loop_
_entity_poly.entity_id
_entity_poly.type
_entity_poly.pdbx_seq_one_letter_code
_entity_poly.pdbx_strand_id
1 'polypeptide(L)' 'MISAPNPYDFADIKSVARQPLQSDPALSVEDIVRSLHEDLHEGETCPPALIEAVKKVLSDTPRGDG' A
#
# COMPACT_ATOMS: atom_id res chain seq x y z
N MET A 1 24.82 -15.64 -1.84
CA MET A 1 23.58 -15.70 -2.65
C MET A 1 22.82 -14.43 -2.34
N ILE A 2 22.82 -13.48 -3.26
CA ILE A 2 22.07 -12.23 -3.11
C ILE A 2 20.64 -12.62 -3.45
N SER A 3 19.80 -12.80 -2.43
CA SER A 3 18.36 -12.91 -2.65
C SER A 3 17.95 -11.64 -3.39
N ALA A 4 17.55 -11.79 -4.66
CA ALA A 4 16.93 -10.71 -5.38
C ALA A 4 15.78 -10.20 -4.48
N PRO A 5 15.75 -8.90 -4.12
CA PRO A 5 14.58 -8.36 -3.45
C PRO A 5 13.40 -8.66 -4.37
N ASN A 6 12.38 -9.33 -3.85
CA ASN A 6 11.14 -9.51 -4.61
C ASN A 6 10.74 -8.12 -5.13
N PRO A 7 10.65 -7.91 -6.45
CA PRO A 7 10.41 -6.58 -7.01
C PRO A 7 9.00 -6.06 -6.71
N TYR A 8 8.23 -6.75 -5.86
CA TYR A 8 6.97 -6.29 -5.35
C TYR A 8 6.77 -6.87 -3.95
N ASP A 9 7.49 -6.34 -2.97
CA ASP A 9 7.17 -6.63 -1.57
C ASP A 9 5.91 -5.84 -1.19
N PHE A 10 4.77 -6.26 -1.75
CA PHE A 10 3.45 -5.68 -1.52
C PHE A 10 3.11 -5.63 -0.03
N ALA A 11 3.76 -6.45 0.80
CA ALA A 11 3.62 -6.44 2.25
C ALA A 11 4.10 -5.11 2.86
N ASP A 12 5.18 -4.52 2.33
CA ASP A 12 5.73 -3.26 2.83
C ASP A 12 4.79 -2.10 2.51
N ILE A 13 4.37 -1.97 1.25
CA ILE A 13 3.39 -0.95 0.81
C ILE A 13 2.07 -1.08 1.58
N LYS A 14 1.59 -2.30 1.84
CA LYS A 14 0.37 -2.53 2.63
C LYS A 14 0.53 -2.05 4.07
N SER A 15 1.68 -2.31 4.69
CA SER A 15 1.94 -1.91 6.07
C SER A 15 2.10 -0.40 6.19
N VAL A 16 2.87 0.21 5.27
CA VAL A 16 3.12 1.65 5.25
C VAL A 16 1.86 2.42 4.88
N ALA A 17 1.03 1.94 3.95
CA ALA A 17 -0.22 2.60 3.55
C ALA A 17 -1.27 2.67 4.67
N ARG A 18 -1.19 1.80 5.70
CA ARG A 18 -2.07 1.85 6.87
C ARG A 18 -1.80 3.05 7.77
N GLN A 19 -0.54 3.47 7.90
CA GLN A 19 -0.16 4.60 8.76
C GLN A 19 -0.80 5.94 8.36
N PRO A 20 -0.68 6.41 7.10
CA PRO A 20 -1.28 7.68 6.69
C PRO A 20 -2.81 7.60 6.71
N LEU A 21 -3.41 6.44 6.44
CA LEU A 21 -4.87 6.28 6.53
C LEU A 21 -5.40 6.37 7.98
N GLN A 22 -4.61 5.88 8.95
CA GLN A 22 -4.94 6.01 10.37
C GLN A 22 -4.75 7.44 10.89
N SER A 23 -3.74 8.16 10.37
CA SER A 23 -3.52 9.57 10.68
C SER A 23 -4.61 10.45 10.08
N ASP A 24 -4.89 10.24 8.79
CA ASP A 24 -5.77 11.08 7.99
C ASP A 24 -6.69 10.22 7.11
N PRO A 25 -7.90 9.90 7.59
CA PRO A 25 -8.87 9.10 6.83
C PRO A 25 -9.43 9.84 5.60
N ALA A 26 -9.09 11.12 5.43
CA ALA A 26 -9.39 11.90 4.23
C ALA A 26 -8.47 11.55 3.05
N LEU A 27 -7.33 10.89 3.29
CA LEU A 27 -6.40 10.48 2.24
C LEU A 27 -6.98 9.30 1.45
N SER A 28 -6.90 9.41 0.12
CA SER A 28 -7.31 8.31 -0.76
C SER A 28 -6.25 7.23 -0.76
N VAL A 29 -6.67 5.97 -0.57
CA VAL A 29 -5.81 4.79 -0.66
C VAL A 29 -5.00 4.79 -1.95
N GLU A 30 -5.61 5.23 -3.05
CA GLU A 30 -4.97 5.28 -4.37
C GLU A 30 -3.78 6.24 -4.39
N ASP A 31 -3.92 7.42 -3.79
CA ASP A 31 -2.86 8.42 -3.70
C ASP A 31 -1.70 7.92 -2.84
N ILE A 32 -2.01 7.33 -1.68
CA ILE A 32 -1.01 6.76 -0.77
C ILE A 32 -0.22 5.65 -1.45
N VAL A 33 -0.93 4.70 -2.07
CA VAL A 33 -0.30 3.55 -2.71
C VAL A 33 0.51 3.96 -3.93
N ARG A 34 0.04 4.95 -4.69
CA ARG A 34 0.78 5.51 -5.82
C ARG A 34 2.05 6.20 -5.33
N SER A 35 1.95 7.06 -4.33
CA SER A 35 3.09 7.77 -3.76
C SER A 35 4.14 6.81 -3.19
N LEU A 36 3.71 5.76 -2.47
CA LEU A 36 4.61 4.73 -1.94
C LEU A 36 5.23 3.87 -3.04
N HIS A 37 4.47 3.56 -4.09
CA HIS A 37 5.00 2.82 -5.23
C HIS A 37 6.02 3.64 -5.99
N GLU A 38 5.78 4.93 -6.23
CA GLU A 38 6.76 5.81 -6.89
C GLU A 38 8.04 5.97 -6.07
N ASP A 39 7.95 6.01 -4.74
CA ASP A 39 9.11 6.09 -3.84
C ASP A 39 9.98 4.82 -3.88
N LEU A 40 9.35 3.65 -3.96
CA LEU A 40 10.03 2.35 -4.05
C LEU A 40 10.48 2.02 -5.48
N HIS A 41 9.72 2.45 -6.48
CA HIS A 41 9.86 2.13 -7.90
C HIS A 41 9.81 3.41 -8.72
N GLU A 42 10.91 4.16 -8.66
CA GLU A 42 11.04 5.45 -9.35
C GLU A 42 10.91 5.25 -10.87
N GLY A 43 9.88 5.85 -11.47
CA GLY A 43 9.61 5.77 -12.91
C GLY A 43 8.76 4.57 -13.36
N GLU A 44 8.30 3.71 -12.44
CA GLU A 44 7.33 2.65 -12.77
C GLU A 44 5.89 3.07 -12.47
N THR A 45 4.97 2.67 -13.34
CA THR A 45 3.54 2.96 -13.14
C THR A 45 2.98 2.04 -12.06
N CYS A 46 2.33 2.64 -11.05
CA CYS A 46 1.70 1.88 -9.98
C CYS A 46 0.65 0.89 -10.55
N PRO A 47 0.79 -0.43 -10.31
CA PRO A 47 -0.12 -1.41 -10.86
C PRO A 47 -1.49 -1.34 -10.17
N PRO A 48 -2.60 -1.41 -10.93
CA PRO A 48 -3.95 -1.35 -10.35
C PRO A 48 -4.23 -2.50 -9.37
N ALA A 49 -3.59 -3.66 -9.58
CA ALA A 49 -3.68 -4.82 -8.69
C ALA A 49 -3.14 -4.53 -7.27
N LEU A 50 -2.13 -3.67 -7.14
CA LEU A 50 -1.58 -3.26 -5.84
C LEU A 50 -2.57 -2.35 -5.11
N ILE A 51 -3.17 -1.39 -5.81
CA ILE A 51 -4.20 -0.50 -5.25
C ILE A 51 -5.39 -1.30 -4.73
N GLU A 52 -5.88 -2.25 -5.53
CA GLU A 52 -6.97 -3.16 -5.14
C GLU A 52 -6.59 -4.02 -3.92
N ALA A 53 -5.37 -4.58 -3.89
CA ALA A 53 -4.89 -5.38 -2.78
C ALA A 53 -4.81 -4.58 -1.48
N VAL A 54 -4.31 -3.34 -1.53
CA VAL A 54 -4.22 -2.46 -0.36
C VAL A 54 -5.62 -1.99 0.06
N LYS A 55 -6.49 -1.59 -0.87
CA LYS A 55 -7.91 -1.27 -0.57
C LYS A 55 -8.60 -2.42 0.15
N LYS A 56 -8.38 -3.65 -0.32
CA LYS A 56 -8.97 -4.85 0.29
C LYS A 56 -8.43 -5.08 1.70
N VAL A 57 -7.12 -4.97 1.94
CA VAL A 57 -6.52 -5.12 3.28
C VAL A 57 -6.95 -4.03 4.25
N LEU A 58 -7.08 -2.80 3.78
CA LEU A 58 -7.59 -1.68 4.58
C LEU A 58 -9.08 -1.85 4.91
N SER A 59 -9.88 -2.36 3.97
CA SER A 59 -11.29 -2.68 4.19
C SER A 59 -11.50 -3.93 5.05
N ASP A 60 -10.55 -4.87 5.03
CA ASP A 60 -10.57 -6.12 5.79
C ASP A 60 -10.06 -5.93 7.24
N THR A 61 -9.47 -4.78 7.57
CA THR A 61 -9.28 -4.42 8.98
C THR A 61 -10.67 -4.27 9.58
N PRO A 62 -11.12 -5.17 10.47
CA PRO A 62 -12.46 -5.09 11.04
C PRO A 62 -12.53 -3.76 11.78
N ARG A 63 -13.37 -2.86 11.26
CA ARG A 63 -13.88 -1.73 12.01
C ARG A 63 -14.34 -2.30 13.35
N GLY A 64 -13.69 -1.89 14.44
CA GLY A 64 -13.97 -2.40 15.77
C GLY A 64 -15.47 -2.41 16.03
N ASP A 65 -16.03 -3.61 16.08
CA ASP A 65 -17.28 -3.92 16.76
C ASP A 65 -16.83 -4.71 17.99
N GLY A 66 -16.73 -4.00 19.11
CA GLY A 66 -16.22 -4.49 20.39
C GLY A 66 -16.39 -3.44 21.46
#